data_AF-A0A2E4Y5W1-F1
#
_entry.id   AF-A0A2E4Y5W1-F1
#
_cell.length_a   1.000
_cell.length_b   1.000
_cell.length_c   1.000
_cell.angle_alpha   90.00
_cell.angle_beta   90.00
_cell.angle_gamma   90.00
#
_symmetry.space_group_name_H-M   'P 1'
#
loop_
_entity.id
_entity.type
_entity.pdbx_description
1 polymer ?
#
loop_
_entity_poly.entity_id
_entity_poly.type
_entity_poly.pdbx_seq_one_letter_code
_entity_poly.pdbx_strand_id
1 'polypeptide(L)'
;MSKNNTGKTILIVDDSLESRAYMGLKLRHAGYNVLLAEDGFQGIKELESNPGVSLVILDIMMPKMNGIQMLNRLKLKMKILKEKSTLDLGTVEILDEGDFPQEEEKEEERIKVLIGSAKADPGTIDIFMEAGADDFLAKPIKESVLLEKVERLVGKEKEKFARMKTELSILVNDGKVEKTGIMTEISELSARLDIKDRLPDGSKVSISSVTLDKELKKPVQLKGHVVYSEKNMKNQYDTEITLELDEDSKTILRGLTTSKKMLSD
;
A
#
# COMPACT_ATOMS: atom_id res chain seq x y z
N MET A 1 -9.92 -15.69 0.65
CA MET A 1 -8.97 -14.76 1.31
C MET A 1 -8.26 -13.99 0.20
N SER A 2 -8.52 -12.68 0.13
CA SER A 2 -7.94 -11.77 -0.86
C SER A 2 -6.43 -11.64 -0.65
N LYS A 3 -5.62 -12.06 -1.63
CA LYS A 3 -4.15 -12.06 -1.62
C LYS A 3 -3.62 -10.78 -2.28
N ASN A 4 -3.85 -9.61 -1.69
CA ASN A 4 -3.43 -8.33 -2.26
C ASN A 4 -2.38 -7.62 -1.39
N ASN A 5 -1.31 -8.32 -1.00
CA ASN A 5 -0.14 -7.73 -0.33
C ASN A 5 1.10 -7.64 -1.26
N THR A 6 0.88 -7.55 -2.57
CA THR A 6 1.94 -7.61 -3.58
C THR A 6 2.75 -6.32 -3.59
N GLY A 7 4.04 -6.39 -3.29
CA GLY A 7 5.02 -5.34 -3.66
C GLY A 7 5.81 -4.73 -2.50
N LYS A 8 5.28 -4.73 -1.27
CA LYS A 8 5.98 -4.13 -0.12
C LYS A 8 7.17 -5.00 0.30
N THR A 9 8.31 -4.35 0.55
CA THR A 9 9.57 -5.02 0.91
C THR A 9 9.81 -4.94 2.42
N ILE A 10 10.06 -6.10 3.02
CA ILE A 10 10.36 -6.25 4.45
C ILE A 10 11.82 -6.71 4.59
N LEU A 11 12.58 -6.02 5.43
CA LEU A 11 13.92 -6.43 5.83
C LEU A 11 13.85 -7.15 7.18
N ILE A 12 14.44 -8.34 7.27
CA ILE A 12 14.58 -9.08 8.51
C ILE A 12 16.04 -9.05 8.93
N VAL A 13 16.31 -8.58 10.14
CA VAL A 13 17.64 -8.49 10.75
C VAL A 13 17.63 -9.27 12.07
N ASP A 14 18.22 -10.45 12.08
CA ASP A 14 18.26 -11.37 13.23
C ASP A 14 19.50 -12.25 13.02
N ASP A 15 20.28 -12.60 14.04
CA ASP A 15 21.52 -13.38 13.87
C ASP A 15 21.27 -14.89 13.72
N SER A 16 20.10 -15.36 14.15
CA SER A 16 19.65 -16.74 13.99
C SER A 16 19.17 -17.02 12.57
N LEU A 17 19.92 -17.86 11.84
CA LEU A 17 19.54 -18.33 10.51
C LEU A 17 18.16 -18.99 10.50
N GLU A 18 17.83 -19.76 11.53
CA GLU A 18 16.54 -20.44 11.66
C GLU A 18 15.39 -19.42 11.80
N SER A 19 15.57 -18.42 12.67
CA SER A 19 14.62 -17.32 12.87
C SER A 19 14.38 -16.54 11.58
N ARG A 20 15.46 -16.13 10.90
CA ARG A 20 15.41 -15.45 9.59
C ARG A 20 14.69 -16.27 8.53
N ALA A 21 15.04 -17.55 8.39
CA ALA A 21 14.47 -18.44 7.39
C ALA A 21 12.98 -18.67 7.63
N TYR A 22 12.59 -18.92 8.88
CA TYR A 22 11.19 -19.12 9.28
C TYR A 22 10.34 -17.89 8.96
N MET A 23 10.71 -16.71 9.46
CA MET A 23 9.96 -15.49 9.20
C MET A 23 9.92 -15.15 7.72
N GLY A 24 11.05 -15.29 7.02
CA GLY A 24 11.14 -15.01 5.59
C GLY A 24 10.24 -15.92 4.75
N LEU A 25 10.13 -17.20 5.09
CA LEU A 25 9.21 -18.12 4.42
C LEU A 25 7.75 -17.70 4.61
N LYS A 26 7.35 -17.38 5.85
CA LYS A 26 5.96 -17.00 6.16
C LYS A 26 5.55 -15.71 5.46
N LEU A 27 6.42 -14.70 5.46
CA LEU A 27 6.13 -13.42 4.83
C LEU A 27 6.11 -13.50 3.31
N ARG A 28 6.99 -14.29 2.69
CA ARG A 28 6.93 -14.55 1.24
C ARG A 28 5.63 -15.27 0.85
N HIS A 29 5.19 -16.26 1.63
CA HIS A 29 3.91 -16.93 1.41
C HIS A 29 2.71 -15.98 1.52
N ALA A 30 2.82 -14.94 2.36
CA ALA A 30 1.82 -13.89 2.50
C ALA A 30 1.90 -12.81 1.40
N GLY A 31 2.84 -12.91 0.45
CA GLY A 31 2.95 -12.03 -0.72
C GLY A 31 3.97 -10.89 -0.61
N TYR A 32 4.74 -10.82 0.49
CA TYR A 32 5.75 -9.77 0.69
C TYR A 32 7.08 -10.10 0.00
N ASN A 33 7.78 -9.05 -0.45
CA ASN A 33 9.20 -9.15 -0.80
C ASN A 33 10.03 -9.17 0.49
N VAL A 34 10.99 -10.07 0.60
CA VAL A 34 11.77 -10.23 1.86
C VAL A 34 13.27 -10.23 1.61
N LEU A 35 13.94 -9.28 2.24
CA LEU A 35 15.39 -9.17 2.38
C LEU A 35 15.83 -9.72 3.75
N LEU A 36 17.00 -10.33 3.82
CA LEU A 36 17.54 -10.94 5.04
C LEU A 36 18.92 -10.38 5.34
N ALA A 37 19.17 -10.05 6.61
CA ALA A 37 20.45 -9.61 7.12
C ALA A 37 20.79 -10.31 8.43
N GLU A 38 22.04 -10.74 8.60
CA GLU A 38 22.49 -11.51 9.77
C GLU A 38 23.00 -10.65 10.92
N ASP A 39 23.25 -9.36 10.69
CA ASP A 39 23.65 -8.41 11.71
C ASP A 39 23.24 -6.97 11.34
N GLY A 40 23.39 -6.05 12.29
CA GLY A 40 23.01 -4.65 12.09
C GLY A 40 23.80 -3.94 10.99
N PHE A 41 25.03 -4.36 10.67
CA PHE A 41 25.81 -3.76 9.57
C PHE A 41 25.25 -4.17 8.22
N GLN A 42 24.98 -5.47 8.04
CA GLN A 42 24.30 -5.93 6.84
C GLN A 42 22.91 -5.29 6.70
N GLY A 43 22.17 -5.18 7.81
CA GLY A 43 20.86 -4.52 7.82
C GLY A 43 20.92 -3.07 7.32
N ILE A 44 21.90 -2.29 7.77
CA ILE A 44 22.10 -0.91 7.28
C ILE A 44 22.45 -0.89 5.79
N LYS A 45 23.32 -1.79 5.33
CA LYS A 45 23.70 -1.88 3.90
C LYS A 45 22.51 -2.23 3.01
N GLU A 46 21.64 -3.14 3.47
CA GLU A 46 20.42 -3.48 2.74
C GLU A 46 19.46 -2.29 2.66
N LEU A 47 19.30 -1.53 3.75
CA LEU A 47 18.49 -0.30 3.73
C LEU A 47 19.05 0.78 2.82
N GLU A 48 20.38 0.88 2.71
CA GLU A 48 21.05 1.80 1.78
C GLU A 48 20.88 1.40 0.32
N SER A 49 20.89 0.10 0.05
CA SER A 49 20.74 -0.44 -1.31
C SER A 49 19.27 -0.51 -1.76
N ASN A 50 18.34 -0.56 -0.81
CA ASN A 50 16.91 -0.78 -1.06
C ASN A 50 16.05 0.29 -0.35
N PRO A 51 15.97 1.52 -0.88
CA PRO A 51 15.21 2.61 -0.26
C PRO A 51 13.69 2.35 -0.17
N GLY A 52 13.16 1.36 -0.90
CA GLY A 52 11.75 0.96 -0.87
C GLY A 52 11.35 0.01 0.27
N VAL A 53 12.25 -0.31 1.20
CA VAL A 53 11.93 -1.12 2.39
C VAL A 53 10.87 -0.40 3.23
N SER A 54 9.74 -1.06 3.46
CA SER A 54 8.59 -0.49 4.18
C SER A 54 8.59 -0.85 5.67
N LEU A 55 9.23 -1.97 6.03
CA LEU A 55 9.33 -2.47 7.39
C LEU A 55 10.67 -3.16 7.63
N VAL A 56 11.24 -2.92 8.81
CA VAL A 56 12.37 -3.70 9.36
C VAL A 56 11.86 -4.51 10.54
N ILE A 57 12.06 -5.83 10.50
CA ILE A 57 11.92 -6.71 11.65
C ILE A 57 13.31 -6.90 12.24
N LEU A 58 13.52 -6.42 13.47
CA LEU A 58 14.85 -6.26 14.07
C LEU A 58 14.97 -7.02 15.39
N ASP A 59 15.90 -7.97 15.46
CA ASP A 59 16.30 -8.56 16.74
C ASP A 59 17.10 -7.56 17.57
N ILE A 60 16.86 -7.52 18.88
CA ILE A 60 17.64 -6.72 19.81
C ILE A 60 19.01 -7.34 20.06
N MET A 61 19.04 -8.67 20.23
CA MET A 61 20.21 -9.38 20.71
C MET A 61 21.00 -9.94 19.53
N MET A 62 21.91 -9.15 18.98
CA MET A 62 22.79 -9.56 17.89
C MET A 62 24.26 -9.30 18.23
N PRO A 63 25.20 -10.14 17.76
CA PRO A 63 26.63 -9.88 17.86
C PRO A 63 27.04 -8.68 17.00
N LYS A 64 28.18 -8.06 17.35
CA LYS A 64 28.80 -6.89 16.70
C LYS A 64 28.01 -5.58 16.85
N MET A 65 26.78 -5.52 16.36
CA MET A 65 25.89 -4.36 16.49
C MET A 65 24.51 -4.84 16.95
N ASN A 66 24.08 -4.38 18.12
CA ASN A 66 22.78 -4.75 18.66
C ASN A 66 21.63 -3.96 18.00
N GLY A 67 20.40 -4.46 18.13
CA GLY A 67 19.23 -3.84 17.48
C GLY A 67 18.97 -2.41 17.93
N ILE A 68 19.26 -2.06 19.18
CA ILE A 68 19.11 -0.69 19.69
C ILE A 68 20.10 0.28 19.01
N GLN A 69 21.35 -0.14 18.83
CA GLN A 69 22.37 0.64 18.13
C GLN A 69 21.98 0.88 16.67
N MET A 70 21.47 -0.16 15.98
CA MET A 70 20.96 -0.03 14.62
C MET A 70 19.77 0.93 14.57
N LEU A 71 18.79 0.77 15.46
CA LEU A 71 17.60 1.61 15.53
C LEU A 71 17.94 3.09 15.76
N ASN A 72 18.85 3.38 16.69
CA ASN A 72 19.34 4.75 16.92
C ASN A 72 20.02 5.34 15.68
N ARG A 73 20.77 4.52 14.93
CA ARG A 73 21.41 4.96 13.69
C ARG A 73 20.39 5.25 12.59
N LEU A 74 19.32 4.45 12.48
CA LEU A 74 18.20 4.71 11.58
C LEU A 74 17.49 6.01 11.92
N LYS A 75 17.17 6.23 13.20
CA LYS A 75 16.59 7.49 13.69
C LYS A 75 17.44 8.70 13.34
N LEU A 76 18.74 8.65 13.62
CA LEU A 76 19.65 9.76 13.35
C LEU A 76 19.71 10.08 11.86
N LYS A 77 19.76 9.04 11.01
CA LYS A 77 19.78 9.20 9.55
C LYS A 77 18.49 9.82 9.04
N MET A 78 17.32 9.36 9.54
CA MET A 78 16.02 9.95 9.21
C MET A 78 15.93 11.42 9.64
N LYS A 79 16.45 11.77 10.83
CA LYS A 79 16.47 13.15 11.32
C LYS A 79 17.33 14.07 10.43
N ILE A 80 18.53 13.63 10.06
CA ILE A 80 19.44 14.40 9.18
C ILE A 80 18.82 14.61 7.78
N LEU A 81 18.13 13.59 7.24
CA LEU A 81 17.44 13.71 5.95
C LEU A 81 16.32 14.75 6.00
N LYS A 82 15.52 14.78 7.07
CA LYS A 82 14.49 15.79 7.30
C LYS A 82 15.08 17.21 7.37
N GLU A 83 16.14 17.39 8.16
CA GLU A 83 16.81 18.69 8.33
C GLU A 83 17.45 19.20 7.03
N LYS A 84 18.01 18.32 6.20
CA LYS A 84 18.54 18.70 4.88
C LYS A 84 17.44 19.09 3.89
N SER A 85 16.30 18.40 3.90
CA SER A 85 15.17 18.73 3.02
C SER A 85 14.49 20.07 3.37
N THR A 86 14.56 20.48 4.64
CA THR A 86 14.03 21.79 5.09
C THR A 86 14.98 22.95 4.79
N LEU A 87 16.28 22.70 4.63
CA LEU A 87 17.26 23.73 4.27
C LEU A 87 17.24 24.10 2.77
N ASP A 88 16.59 23.33 1.91
CA ASP A 88 16.53 23.54 0.45
C ASP A 88 15.37 24.46 -0.03
N LEU A 89 14.59 25.07 0.87
CA LEU A 89 13.59 26.10 0.54
C LEU A 89 14.21 27.48 0.29
N GLY A 90 15.27 27.50 -0.52
CA GLY A 90 16.02 28.68 -0.92
C GLY A 90 15.61 29.21 -2.29
N THR A 91 14.32 29.46 -2.55
CA THR A 91 13.85 30.50 -3.50
C THR A 91 12.38 30.80 -3.18
N VAL A 92 12.13 31.94 -2.55
CA VAL A 92 10.76 32.46 -2.37
C VAL A 92 10.37 33.13 -3.68
N GLU A 93 9.62 32.43 -4.54
CA GLU A 93 8.79 33.11 -5.53
C GLU A 93 7.56 33.65 -4.81
N ILE A 94 7.33 34.95 -4.92
CA ILE A 94 6.12 35.60 -4.40
C ILE A 94 4.97 35.09 -5.28
N LEU A 95 4.15 34.20 -4.75
CA LEU A 95 2.90 33.76 -5.37
C LEU A 95 1.76 34.69 -4.91
N ASP A 96 0.90 35.09 -5.85
CA ASP A 96 -0.30 35.90 -5.60
C ASP A 96 -1.24 35.21 -4.59
N GLU A 97 -1.94 36.01 -3.77
CA GLU A 97 -2.76 35.60 -2.60
C GLU A 97 -3.91 34.60 -2.88
N GLY A 98 -4.08 34.13 -4.12
CA GLY A 98 -5.18 33.25 -4.54
C GLY A 98 -4.83 31.79 -4.80
N ASP A 99 -3.54 31.40 -4.78
CA ASP A 99 -3.09 30.10 -5.30
C ASP A 99 -2.23 29.33 -4.29
N PHE A 100 -2.68 29.26 -3.02
CA PHE A 100 -2.07 28.35 -2.05
C PHE A 100 -2.45 26.90 -2.39
N PRO A 101 -1.52 26.04 -2.83
CA PRO A 101 -1.79 24.61 -2.81
C PRO A 101 -2.08 24.22 -1.37
N GLN A 102 -3.22 23.57 -1.12
CA GLN A 102 -3.40 22.84 0.12
C GLN A 102 -2.35 21.72 0.10
N GLU A 103 -1.23 21.96 0.77
CA GLU A 103 -0.26 20.93 1.10
C GLU A 103 -0.98 19.92 2.00
N GLU A 104 -1.56 18.89 1.40
CA GLU A 104 -1.81 17.64 2.11
C GLU A 104 -0.47 17.25 2.73
N GLU A 105 -0.34 17.37 4.05
CA GLU A 105 0.79 16.84 4.80
C GLU A 105 0.91 15.36 4.42
N LYS A 106 1.80 15.05 3.46
CA LYS A 106 2.16 13.68 3.17
C LYS A 106 2.76 13.14 4.46
N GLU A 107 2.01 12.28 5.14
CA GLU A 107 2.54 11.46 6.22
C GLU A 107 3.78 10.77 5.67
N GLU A 108 4.96 11.31 5.99
CA GLU A 108 6.21 10.87 5.38
C GLU A 108 6.32 9.35 5.59
N GLU A 109 6.41 8.59 4.49
CA GLU A 109 6.59 7.13 4.50
C GLU A 109 7.94 6.81 5.19
N ARG A 110 7.95 6.85 6.52
CA ARG A 110 9.09 6.42 7.33
C ARG A 110 9.08 4.90 7.39
N ILE A 111 10.26 4.31 7.28
CA ILE A 111 10.46 2.88 7.48
C ILE A 111 9.94 2.51 8.87
N LYS A 112 9.01 1.56 8.94
CA LYS A 112 8.50 1.05 10.21
C LYS A 112 9.50 0.07 10.83
N VAL A 113 9.55 -0.03 12.15
CA VAL A 113 10.43 -0.97 12.87
C VAL A 113 9.62 -1.84 13.83
N LEU A 114 9.71 -3.16 13.64
CA LEU A 114 9.11 -4.19 14.49
C LEU A 114 10.22 -4.94 15.23
N ILE A 115 10.25 -4.84 16.56
CA ILE A 115 11.34 -5.41 17.35
C ILE A 115 11.05 -6.85 17.78
N GLY A 116 11.94 -7.79 17.47
CA GLY A 116 11.93 -9.14 18.04
C GLY A 116 12.63 -9.17 19.39
N SER A 117 11.95 -9.62 20.45
CA SER A 117 12.53 -9.71 21.80
C SER A 117 12.13 -10.97 22.56
N ALA A 118 13.08 -11.55 23.30
CA ALA A 118 12.81 -12.60 24.27
C ALA A 118 12.13 -12.07 25.55
N LYS A 119 12.29 -10.78 25.85
CA LYS A 119 11.67 -10.11 27.00
C LYS A 119 10.65 -9.07 26.52
N ALA A 120 9.43 -9.18 27.01
CA ALA A 120 8.31 -8.29 26.70
C ALA A 120 7.63 -7.78 27.98
N ASP A 121 8.41 -7.57 29.05
CA ASP A 121 7.92 -6.87 30.23
C ASP A 121 7.72 -5.37 29.93
N PRO A 122 6.80 -4.68 30.65
CA PRO A 122 6.44 -3.29 30.36
C PRO A 122 7.64 -2.34 30.26
N GLY A 123 8.60 -2.43 31.18
CA GLY A 123 9.78 -1.54 31.18
C GLY A 123 10.67 -1.74 29.96
N THR A 124 10.81 -2.98 29.48
CA THR A 124 11.54 -3.26 28.24
C THR A 124 10.80 -2.73 27.01
N ILE A 125 9.47 -2.81 26.98
CA ILE A 125 8.64 -2.27 25.89
C ILE A 125 8.77 -0.76 25.81
N ASP A 126 8.73 -0.04 26.92
CA ASP A 126 8.85 1.42 26.95
C ASP A 126 10.17 1.88 26.31
N ILE A 127 11.28 1.19 26.62
CA ILE A 127 12.60 1.46 26.02
C ILE A 127 12.56 1.29 24.50
N PHE A 128 11.89 0.26 23.99
CA PHE A 128 11.74 0.02 22.56
C PHE A 128 10.96 1.13 21.87
N MET A 129 9.86 1.56 22.47
CA MET A 129 9.00 2.61 21.93
C MET A 129 9.70 3.98 21.97
N GLU A 130 10.42 4.30 23.05
CA GLU A 130 11.27 5.49 23.14
C GLU A 130 12.41 5.47 22.12
N ALA A 131 13.01 4.29 21.90
CA ALA A 131 13.98 4.06 20.82
C ALA A 131 13.32 4.10 19.42
N GLY A 132 11.99 4.22 19.34
CA GLY A 132 11.17 4.45 18.14
C GLY A 132 10.92 3.21 17.30
N ALA A 133 10.82 2.07 17.97
CA ALA A 133 10.04 0.96 17.45
C ALA A 133 8.59 1.40 17.23
N ASP A 134 7.96 0.84 16.20
CA ASP A 134 6.52 0.98 15.98
C ASP A 134 5.72 -0.13 16.66
N ASP A 135 6.36 -1.29 16.93
CA ASP A 135 5.81 -2.41 17.69
C ASP A 135 6.90 -3.44 18.06
N PHE A 136 6.53 -4.52 18.74
CA PHE A 136 7.39 -5.64 19.08
C PHE A 136 6.73 -7.03 18.84
N LEU A 137 7.57 -8.06 18.75
CA LEU A 137 7.26 -9.49 18.68
C LEU A 137 7.93 -10.21 19.86
N ALA A 138 7.13 -10.86 20.69
CA ALA A 138 7.65 -11.77 21.70
C ALA A 138 8.14 -13.07 21.05
N LYS A 139 9.37 -13.49 21.38
CA LYS A 139 9.91 -14.80 20.98
C LYS A 139 9.39 -15.89 21.94
N PRO A 140 9.03 -17.10 21.46
CA PRO A 140 9.10 -17.57 20.08
C PRO A 140 8.01 -16.96 19.18
N ILE A 141 8.39 -16.62 17.94
CA ILE A 141 7.54 -15.88 17.00
C ILE A 141 6.50 -16.82 16.38
N LYS A 142 5.22 -16.58 16.69
CA LYS A 142 4.09 -17.29 16.07
C LYS A 142 3.73 -16.65 14.73
N GLU A 143 3.40 -17.47 13.73
CA GLU A 143 3.02 -17.02 12.37
C GLU A 143 1.84 -16.04 12.38
N SER A 144 0.77 -16.36 13.12
CA SER A 144 -0.42 -15.49 13.18
C SER A 144 -0.09 -14.09 13.69
N VAL A 145 0.72 -13.99 14.74
CA VAL A 145 1.13 -12.73 15.37
C VAL A 145 2.07 -11.94 14.45
N LEU A 146 3.00 -12.64 13.78
CA LEU A 146 3.89 -12.03 12.79
C LEU A 146 3.08 -11.39 11.65
N LEU A 147 2.16 -12.14 11.05
CA LEU A 147 1.36 -11.68 9.91
C LEU A 147 0.43 -10.52 10.30
N GLU A 148 -0.24 -10.62 11.44
CA GLU A 148 -1.11 -9.56 11.96
C GLU A 148 -0.35 -8.24 12.17
N LYS A 149 0.80 -8.29 12.85
CA LYS A 149 1.59 -7.08 13.12
C LYS A 149 2.19 -6.48 11.86
N VAL A 150 2.65 -7.31 10.93
CA VAL A 150 3.14 -6.83 9.64
C VAL A 150 2.03 -6.17 8.83
N GLU A 151 0.85 -6.79 8.74
CA GLU A 151 -0.32 -6.22 8.05
C GLU A 151 -0.75 -4.89 8.69
N ARG A 152 -0.72 -4.79 10.02
CA ARG A 152 -1.04 -3.56 10.77
C ARG A 152 -0.04 -2.44 10.50
N LEU A 153 1.26 -2.75 10.45
CA LEU A 153 2.33 -1.75 10.32
C LEU A 153 2.55 -1.27 8.90
N VAL A 154 2.50 -2.19 7.93
CA VAL A 154 2.76 -1.90 6.52
C VAL A 154 1.47 -1.50 5.79
N GLY A 155 0.31 -1.84 6.37
CA GLY A 155 -0.99 -1.73 5.72
C GLY A 155 -1.14 -2.73 4.57
N LYS A 156 -2.37 -2.88 4.08
CA LYS A 156 -2.57 -3.26 2.68
C LYS A 156 -2.14 -2.05 1.85
N GLU A 157 -1.59 -2.27 0.66
CA GLU A 157 -1.49 -1.15 -0.28
C GLU A 157 -2.89 -0.55 -0.41
N LYS A 158 -3.04 0.73 -0.03
CA LYS A 158 -4.26 1.47 -0.35
C LYS A 158 -4.32 1.48 -1.86
N GLU A 159 -5.33 0.82 -2.40
CA GLU A 159 -5.57 0.81 -3.82
C GLU A 159 -5.59 2.25 -4.34
N LYS A 160 -4.72 2.53 -5.31
CA LYS A 160 -4.65 3.85 -5.92
C LYS A 160 -5.64 3.89 -7.06
N PHE A 161 -6.54 4.86 -7.02
CA PHE A 161 -7.55 5.06 -8.04
C PHE A 161 -7.18 6.23 -8.95
N ALA A 162 -7.36 6.04 -10.25
CA ALA A 162 -7.43 7.12 -11.21
C ALA A 162 -8.86 7.67 -11.16
N ARG A 163 -9.00 8.98 -11.02
CA ARG A 163 -10.29 9.65 -11.12
C ARG A 163 -10.62 9.85 -12.58
N MET A 164 -11.70 9.22 -13.03
CA MET A 164 -12.18 9.41 -14.40
C MET A 164 -13.70 9.43 -14.41
N LYS A 165 -14.27 10.39 -15.14
CA LYS A 165 -15.71 10.50 -15.32
C LYS A 165 -16.05 10.11 -16.75
N THR A 166 -16.52 8.88 -16.94
CA THR A 166 -16.89 8.38 -18.26
C THR A 166 -18.17 7.56 -18.23
N GLU A 167 -18.95 7.65 -19.30
CA GLU A 167 -20.14 6.83 -19.49
C GLU A 167 -19.79 5.37 -19.74
N LEU A 168 -20.60 4.48 -19.16
CA LEU A 168 -20.44 3.04 -19.22
C LEU A 168 -21.72 2.36 -19.71
N SER A 169 -21.54 1.33 -20.54
CA SER A 169 -22.54 0.28 -20.73
C SER A 169 -22.17 -0.91 -19.84
N ILE A 170 -23.12 -1.36 -19.03
CA ILE A 170 -22.94 -2.40 -18.02
C ILE A 170 -23.90 -3.55 -18.32
N LEU A 171 -23.34 -4.71 -18.65
CA LEU A 171 -24.07 -5.96 -18.81
C LEU A 171 -23.98 -6.77 -17.51
N VAL A 172 -25.13 -7.14 -16.94
CA VAL A 172 -25.23 -7.85 -15.66
C VAL A 172 -25.71 -9.28 -15.89
N ASN A 173 -25.17 -10.24 -15.13
CA ASN A 173 -25.54 -11.65 -15.14
C ASN A 173 -25.50 -12.27 -16.54
N ASP A 174 -24.32 -12.20 -17.17
CA ASP A 174 -24.05 -12.73 -18.52
C ASP A 174 -24.89 -12.08 -19.62
N GLY A 175 -25.15 -10.76 -19.49
CA GLY A 175 -25.85 -9.97 -20.51
C GLY A 175 -27.38 -10.02 -20.41
N LYS A 176 -27.94 -10.58 -19.34
CA LYS A 176 -29.40 -10.61 -19.13
C LYS A 176 -30.01 -9.24 -18.87
N VAL A 177 -29.23 -8.32 -18.32
CA VAL A 177 -29.68 -6.96 -18.00
C VAL A 177 -28.64 -5.96 -18.49
N GLU A 178 -29.09 -4.97 -19.26
CA GLU A 178 -28.27 -3.84 -19.67
C GLU A 178 -28.61 -2.62 -18.82
N LYS A 179 -27.55 -1.95 -18.33
CA LYS A 179 -27.61 -0.73 -17.54
C LYS A 179 -26.59 0.26 -18.06
N THR A 180 -26.81 1.54 -17.74
CA THR A 180 -25.86 2.63 -18.01
C THR A 180 -25.40 3.24 -16.69
N GLY A 181 -24.14 3.66 -16.64
CA GLY A 181 -23.54 4.25 -15.46
C GLY A 181 -22.47 5.27 -15.79
N ILE A 182 -21.99 5.95 -14.76
CA ILE A 182 -20.80 6.79 -14.83
C ILE A 182 -19.73 6.12 -13.98
N MET A 183 -18.60 5.75 -14.57
CA MET A 183 -17.43 5.45 -13.77
C MET A 183 -16.91 6.74 -13.17
N THR A 184 -16.51 6.70 -11.91
CA THR A 184 -15.93 7.85 -11.20
C THR A 184 -14.47 7.60 -10.83
N GLU A 185 -14.14 6.34 -10.53
CA GLU A 185 -12.81 5.90 -10.13
C GLU A 185 -12.51 4.50 -10.69
N ILE A 186 -11.26 4.26 -11.09
CA ILE A 186 -10.79 2.95 -11.53
C ILE A 186 -9.35 2.70 -11.09
N SER A 187 -9.03 1.44 -10.84
CA SER A 187 -7.72 0.93 -10.46
C SER A 187 -7.51 -0.44 -11.09
N GLU A 188 -6.44 -1.14 -10.70
CA GLU A 188 -6.16 -2.48 -11.21
C GLU A 188 -7.11 -3.56 -10.69
N LEU A 189 -7.74 -3.35 -9.53
CA LEU A 189 -8.52 -4.37 -8.84
C LEU A 189 -9.99 -4.00 -8.73
N SER A 190 -10.34 -2.72 -8.86
CA SER A 190 -11.71 -2.27 -8.66
C SER A 190 -12.07 -1.02 -9.48
N ALA A 191 -13.37 -0.76 -9.58
CA ALA A 191 -13.91 0.47 -10.12
C ALA A 191 -15.13 0.91 -9.32
N ARG A 192 -15.32 2.24 -9.23
CA ARG A 192 -16.50 2.86 -8.62
C ARG A 192 -17.39 3.48 -9.67
N LEU A 193 -18.68 3.23 -9.54
CA LEU A 193 -19.69 3.56 -10.52
C LEU A 193 -20.84 4.28 -9.83
N ASP A 194 -21.26 5.42 -10.39
CA ASP A 194 -22.55 6.04 -10.10
C ASP A 194 -23.60 5.50 -11.09
N ILE A 195 -24.59 4.77 -10.58
CA ILE A 195 -25.65 4.16 -11.40
C ILE A 195 -27.05 4.52 -10.88
N LYS A 196 -28.07 4.45 -11.76
CA LYS A 196 -29.45 4.80 -11.38
C LYS A 196 -30.16 3.70 -10.59
N ASP A 197 -29.84 2.45 -10.87
CA ASP A 197 -30.50 1.28 -10.30
C ASP A 197 -29.53 0.47 -9.45
N ARG A 198 -30.00 -0.06 -8.32
CA ARG A 198 -29.19 -0.93 -7.47
C ARG A 198 -28.76 -2.19 -8.24
N LEU A 199 -27.50 -2.56 -8.11
CA LEU A 199 -27.03 -3.89 -8.51
C LEU A 199 -26.91 -4.80 -7.27
N PRO A 200 -27.41 -6.05 -7.31
CA PRO A 200 -27.23 -6.97 -6.21
C PRO A 200 -25.76 -7.32 -5.99
N ASP A 201 -25.33 -7.36 -4.72
CA ASP A 201 -23.98 -7.79 -4.33
C ASP A 201 -23.68 -9.18 -4.90
N GLY A 202 -22.44 -9.37 -5.38
CA GLY A 202 -21.99 -10.59 -6.05
C GLY A 202 -22.46 -10.76 -7.49
N SER A 203 -23.28 -9.85 -8.04
CA SER A 203 -23.68 -9.91 -9.46
C SER A 203 -22.45 -9.82 -10.37
N LYS A 204 -22.41 -10.68 -11.39
CA LYS A 204 -21.40 -10.61 -12.44
C LYS A 204 -21.70 -9.44 -13.35
N VAL A 205 -20.68 -8.64 -13.64
CA VAL A 205 -20.78 -7.50 -14.53
C VAL A 205 -19.73 -7.56 -15.62
N SER A 206 -20.09 -7.02 -16.78
CA SER A 206 -19.21 -6.81 -17.91
C SER A 206 -19.42 -5.38 -18.40
N ILE A 207 -18.37 -4.59 -18.41
CA ILE A 207 -18.41 -3.14 -18.63
C ILE A 207 -17.63 -2.79 -19.89
N SER A 208 -18.18 -1.89 -20.69
CA SER A 208 -17.52 -1.29 -21.84
C SER A 208 -17.66 0.23 -21.82
N SER A 209 -16.62 0.94 -22.24
CA SER A 209 -16.63 2.39 -22.43
C SER A 209 -15.70 2.79 -23.56
N VAL A 210 -16.20 3.67 -24.43
CA VAL A 210 -15.45 4.21 -25.57
C VAL A 210 -14.23 4.99 -25.10
N THR A 211 -14.31 5.67 -23.96
CA THR A 211 -13.19 6.45 -23.42
C THR A 211 -12.15 5.54 -22.79
N LEU A 212 -12.57 4.49 -22.09
CA LEU A 212 -11.65 3.46 -21.62
C LEU A 212 -10.92 2.80 -22.80
N ASP A 213 -11.61 2.52 -23.91
CA ASP A 213 -10.99 1.94 -25.09
C ASP A 213 -9.87 2.84 -25.67
N LYS A 214 -10.10 4.16 -25.66
CA LYS A 214 -9.10 5.15 -26.11
C LYS A 214 -7.90 5.20 -25.16
N GLU A 215 -8.14 5.27 -23.86
CA GLU A 215 -7.07 5.34 -22.83
C GLU A 215 -6.25 4.05 -22.79
N LEU A 216 -6.89 2.89 -22.92
CA LEU A 216 -6.24 1.59 -22.95
C LEU A 216 -5.69 1.23 -24.35
N LYS A 217 -5.95 2.08 -25.36
CA LYS A 217 -5.52 1.91 -26.77
C LYS A 217 -5.96 0.60 -27.40
N LYS A 218 -6.99 -0.04 -26.86
CA LYS A 218 -7.58 -1.29 -27.33
C LYS A 218 -9.03 -1.35 -26.83
N PRO A 219 -9.95 -2.02 -27.55
CA PRO A 219 -11.27 -2.31 -27.00
C PRO A 219 -11.13 -3.15 -25.72
N VAL A 220 -11.69 -2.69 -24.62
CA VAL A 220 -11.64 -3.39 -23.34
C VAL A 220 -13.04 -3.66 -22.82
N GLN A 221 -13.25 -4.92 -22.48
CA GLN A 221 -14.43 -5.37 -21.75
C GLN A 221 -13.99 -5.75 -20.33
N LEU A 222 -14.23 -4.84 -19.38
CA LEU A 222 -13.88 -5.06 -17.98
C LEU A 222 -14.88 -6.04 -17.37
N LYS A 223 -14.40 -7.16 -16.82
CA LYS A 223 -15.25 -8.15 -16.14
C LYS A 223 -15.06 -8.05 -14.64
N GLY A 224 -16.10 -8.37 -13.88
CA GLY A 224 -16.08 -8.14 -12.45
C GLY A 224 -17.27 -8.68 -11.69
N HIS A 225 -17.24 -8.46 -10.38
CA HIS A 225 -18.35 -8.75 -9.48
C HIS A 225 -18.66 -7.52 -8.62
N VAL A 226 -19.94 -7.25 -8.41
CA VAL A 226 -20.40 -6.19 -7.50
C VAL A 226 -19.98 -6.52 -6.08
N VAL A 227 -19.28 -5.60 -5.42
CA VAL A 227 -18.92 -5.69 -4.01
C VAL A 227 -20.06 -5.14 -3.16
N TYR A 228 -20.48 -3.91 -3.47
CA TYR A 228 -21.62 -3.25 -2.85
C TYR A 228 -22.30 -2.31 -3.86
N SER A 229 -23.56 -1.97 -3.60
CA SER A 229 -24.32 -0.96 -4.33
C SER A 229 -25.27 -0.24 -3.37
N GLU A 230 -24.87 0.95 -2.92
CA GLU A 230 -25.53 1.71 -1.86
C GLU A 230 -26.00 3.08 -2.34
N LYS A 231 -27.10 3.57 -1.76
CA LYS A 231 -27.72 4.81 -2.20
C LYS A 231 -26.98 6.02 -1.64
N ASN A 232 -26.48 6.89 -2.52
CA ASN A 232 -25.77 8.12 -2.16
C ASN A 232 -26.73 9.30 -1.93
N MET A 233 -26.18 10.44 -1.46
CA MET A 233 -26.96 11.65 -1.17
C MET A 233 -27.64 12.27 -2.41
N LYS A 234 -27.21 11.91 -3.62
CA LYS A 234 -27.78 12.37 -4.90
C LYS A 234 -28.87 11.43 -5.41
N ASN A 235 -29.34 10.49 -4.59
CA ASN A 235 -30.37 9.50 -4.95
C ASN A 235 -29.93 8.58 -6.11
N GLN A 236 -28.62 8.41 -6.31
CA GLN A 236 -27.99 7.42 -7.20
C GLN A 236 -27.39 6.30 -6.34
N TYR A 237 -26.96 5.20 -6.96
CA TYR A 237 -26.24 4.13 -6.29
C TYR A 237 -24.75 4.26 -6.55
N ASP A 238 -23.98 4.50 -5.48
CA ASP A 238 -22.53 4.30 -5.48
C ASP A 238 -22.27 2.79 -5.43
N THR A 239 -21.59 2.30 -6.45
CA THR A 239 -21.39 0.86 -6.67
C THR A 239 -19.92 0.57 -6.88
N GLU A 240 -19.34 -0.24 -6.00
CA GLU A 240 -17.99 -0.76 -6.18
C GLU A 240 -18.04 -2.13 -6.83
N ILE A 241 -17.19 -2.34 -7.82
CA ILE A 241 -17.00 -3.62 -8.47
C ILE A 241 -15.53 -4.04 -8.35
N THR A 242 -15.31 -5.34 -8.22
CA THR A 242 -13.99 -5.96 -8.45
C THR A 242 -13.74 -6.08 -9.95
N LEU A 243 -12.47 -6.04 -10.37
CA LEU A 243 -12.06 -6.16 -11.75
C LEU A 243 -11.20 -7.41 -11.99
N GLU A 244 -11.47 -8.07 -13.11
CA GLU A 244 -10.69 -9.16 -13.67
C GLU A 244 -10.01 -8.64 -14.95
N LEU A 245 -8.74 -8.25 -14.83
CA LEU A 245 -7.97 -7.61 -15.90
C LEU A 245 -6.78 -8.46 -16.35
N ASP A 246 -6.47 -8.39 -17.64
CA ASP A 246 -5.19 -8.86 -18.17
C ASP A 246 -4.02 -7.94 -17.74
N GLU A 247 -2.79 -8.47 -17.78
CA GLU A 247 -1.61 -7.74 -17.31
C GLU A 247 -1.29 -6.47 -18.13
N ASP A 248 -1.63 -6.43 -19.43
CA ASP A 248 -1.43 -5.23 -20.24
C ASP A 248 -2.36 -4.11 -19.75
N SER A 249 -3.63 -4.43 -19.50
CA SER A 249 -4.63 -3.48 -18.97
C SER A 249 -4.25 -2.98 -17.58
N LYS A 250 -3.79 -3.87 -16.68
CA LYS A 250 -3.28 -3.45 -15.35
C LYS A 250 -2.09 -2.50 -15.47
N THR A 251 -1.15 -2.79 -16.38
CA THR A 251 0.04 -1.95 -16.58
C THR A 251 -0.32 -0.53 -17.03
N ILE A 252 -1.30 -0.38 -17.90
CA ILE A 252 -1.77 0.94 -18.33
C ILE A 252 -2.47 1.67 -17.16
N LEU A 253 -3.34 0.98 -16.42
CA LEU A 253 -4.05 1.56 -15.28
C LEU A 253 -3.10 1.99 -14.16
N ARG A 254 -2.00 1.26 -13.90
CA ARG A 254 -0.91 1.72 -13.00
C ARG A 254 -0.36 3.08 -13.39
N GLY A 255 -0.16 3.31 -14.69
CA GLY A 255 0.29 4.59 -15.21
C GLY A 255 -0.72 5.70 -14.96
N LEU A 256 -2.01 5.40 -15.11
CA LEU A 256 -3.11 6.34 -14.88
C LEU A 256 -3.30 6.68 -13.40
N THR A 257 -3.24 5.70 -12.50
CA THR A 257 -3.40 5.91 -11.04
C THR A 257 -2.21 6.66 -10.42
N THR A 258 -1.06 6.65 -11.09
CA THR A 258 0.14 7.41 -10.68
C THR A 258 0.14 8.84 -11.21
N SER A 259 -0.59 9.10 -12.30
CA SER A 259 -0.71 10.42 -12.93
C SER A 259 -1.88 11.18 -12.29
N LYS A 260 -1.66 12.37 -11.70
CA LYS A 260 -2.73 13.23 -11.12
C LYS A 260 -3.78 13.75 -12.13
N LYS A 261 -3.89 13.13 -13.30
CA LYS A 261 -4.74 13.59 -14.40
C LYS A 261 -6.19 13.16 -14.13
N MET A 262 -7.10 14.12 -13.98
CA MET A 262 -8.52 13.83 -14.13
C MET A 262 -8.82 13.57 -15.61
N LEU A 263 -9.47 12.45 -15.89
CA LEU A 263 -9.94 12.10 -17.22
C LEU A 263 -11.45 12.32 -17.31
N SER A 264 -11.91 13.03 -18.32
CA SER A 264 -13.34 13.23 -18.59
C SER A 264 -13.59 13.18 -20.09
N ASP A 265 -14.80 12.78 -20.45
CA ASP A 265 -15.32 12.83 -21.82
C ASP A 265 -15.48 14.27 -22.33
#